data_AF-A0AAU1F6A6-F1
#
_entry.id   AF-A0AAU1F6A6-F1
#
_cell.length_a   1.000
_cell.length_b   1.000
_cell.length_c   1.000
_cell.angle_alpha   90.00
_cell.angle_beta   90.00
_cell.angle_gamma   90.00
#
_symmetry.space_group_name_H-M   'P 1'
#
loop_
_entity.id
_entity.type
_entity.pdbx_description
1 polymer ?
#
loop_
_entity_poly.entity_id
_entity_poly.type
_entity_poly.pdbx_seq_one_letter_code
_entity_poly.pdbx_strand_id
1 'polypeptide(L)'
;MSTRTAGGTRGTVFRETMLGTVTLDGEDRARAVRLDLRAAADRVLRPRGTTEARITGRIRVAGWADDPCTEGELEISPLARRRIRYRISFTANDRRLTLDGWKSVTLRRPLASMTVLPFTVYENGTAIGEGTLRFPVTTGLVPFLTSFRFPRRQDARTHLAPRWKGEPGRTEVWYTTLTDPATGTGLWLHHELTAPADGSEAFAHGWAAVFPKDGPVRHARFGPEKWAGSDDGFTADGVSAVPGRLSGSAGALHWDLTEQTADAPLFTFPRWSWRRPLLPAAQMLPAARASYGGTFSYENSTLTPAGAPGASARIYGHGNARRWAWLHADLGGGDVLEIVAAVSTRPGLRRLPPMVFLRLRRGGRTWPRRAERTAVGWAGFGRFRCAIGLPTWTATGRAGLRRIRVEVTQPEERTLALDYTDPDGSHATCRNSERADAHVLLERWWGSWRTEAEWTLDGTAHAEVGTR
;
A
#
# COMPACT_ATOMS: atom_id res chain seq x y z
N MET A 1 5.56 20.15 30.81
CA MET A 1 4.24 20.37 30.17
C MET A 1 3.85 19.13 29.39
N SER A 2 2.78 18.47 29.82
CA SER A 2 2.32 17.19 29.28
C SER A 2 1.83 17.36 27.84
N THR A 3 2.56 16.81 26.87
CA THR A 3 2.11 16.70 25.49
C THR A 3 0.94 15.72 25.45
N ARG A 4 -0.28 16.27 25.49
CA ARG A 4 -1.50 15.57 25.09
C ARG A 4 -1.23 14.98 23.71
N THR A 5 -1.02 13.66 23.66
CA THR A 5 -1.05 12.89 22.43
C THR A 5 -2.31 13.29 21.67
N ALA A 6 -2.14 13.94 20.51
CA ALA A 6 -3.24 14.24 19.61
C ALA A 6 -3.95 12.91 19.30
N GLY A 7 -5.13 12.73 19.89
CA GLY A 7 -5.94 11.54 19.66
C GLY A 7 -6.39 11.55 18.21
N GLY A 8 -5.71 10.78 17.36
CA GLY A 8 -6.03 10.71 15.93
C GLY A 8 -7.53 10.50 15.71
N THR A 9 -8.10 11.32 14.83
CA THR A 9 -9.52 11.27 14.49
C THR A 9 -9.84 9.91 13.83
N ARG A 10 -10.98 9.34 14.18
CA ARG A 10 -11.46 8.10 13.54
C ARG A 10 -12.26 8.47 12.30
N GLY A 11 -11.93 7.86 11.16
CA GLY A 11 -12.75 7.90 9.95
C GLY A 11 -13.82 6.82 9.94
N THR A 12 -14.58 6.72 8.86
CA THR A 12 -15.47 5.59 8.57
C THR A 12 -15.17 5.03 7.20
N VAL A 13 -15.02 3.72 7.08
CA VAL A 13 -14.93 3.03 5.78
C VAL A 13 -15.93 1.90 5.75
N PHE A 14 -16.68 1.76 4.66
CA PHE A 14 -17.59 0.64 4.45
C PHE A 14 -17.68 0.29 2.96
N ARG A 15 -18.20 -0.89 2.67
CA ARG A 15 -18.47 -1.36 1.31
C ARG A 15 -19.97 -1.53 1.12
N GLU A 16 -20.46 -1.18 -0.05
CA GLU A 16 -21.88 -1.29 -0.40
C GLU A 16 -22.00 -1.87 -1.81
N THR A 17 -22.88 -2.86 -1.98
CA THR A 17 -23.25 -3.38 -3.30
C THR A 17 -24.71 -3.08 -3.53
N MET A 18 -25.04 -2.53 -4.70
CA MET A 18 -26.40 -2.28 -5.14
C MET A 18 -26.65 -2.91 -6.52
N LEU A 19 -27.88 -3.35 -6.74
CA LEU A 19 -28.34 -4.00 -7.96
C LEU A 19 -29.59 -3.30 -8.47
N GLY A 20 -29.74 -3.15 -9.77
CA GLY A 20 -30.84 -2.37 -10.31
C GLY A 20 -30.92 -2.40 -11.80
N THR A 21 -31.58 -1.39 -12.35
CA THR A 21 -31.72 -1.21 -13.79
C THR A 21 -31.56 0.25 -14.19
N VAL A 22 -31.16 0.48 -15.44
CA VAL A 22 -31.14 1.80 -16.09
C VAL A 22 -31.79 1.68 -17.47
N THR A 23 -32.55 2.68 -17.85
CA THR A 23 -33.04 2.86 -19.22
C THR A 23 -32.35 4.09 -19.78
N LEU A 24 -31.66 3.93 -20.91
CA LEU A 24 -30.99 5.04 -21.60
C LEU A 24 -31.98 5.70 -22.56
N ASP A 25 -31.80 6.99 -22.79
CA ASP A 25 -32.67 7.75 -23.69
C ASP A 25 -32.57 7.18 -25.11
N GLY A 26 -33.73 6.95 -25.74
CA GLY A 26 -33.81 6.31 -27.05
C GLY A 26 -33.76 4.78 -27.03
N GLU A 27 -33.70 4.14 -25.85
CA GLU A 27 -33.81 2.69 -25.70
C GLU A 27 -35.11 2.29 -25.00
N ASP A 28 -35.82 1.29 -25.55
CA ASP A 28 -37.03 0.72 -24.91
C ASP A 28 -36.71 -0.33 -23.84
N ARG A 29 -35.44 -0.72 -23.70
CA ARG A 29 -35.03 -1.84 -22.84
C ARG A 29 -34.21 -1.37 -21.64
N ALA A 30 -34.70 -1.73 -20.46
CA ALA A 30 -33.93 -1.59 -19.23
C ALA A 30 -32.72 -2.55 -19.19
N ARG A 31 -31.54 -2.02 -18.87
CA ARG A 31 -30.28 -2.75 -18.68
C ARG A 31 -30.04 -3.04 -17.22
N ALA A 32 -29.58 -4.23 -16.88
CA ALA A 32 -29.20 -4.57 -15.51
C ALA A 32 -27.95 -3.78 -15.10
N VAL A 33 -27.99 -3.21 -13.89
CA VAL A 33 -26.89 -2.44 -13.29
C VAL A 33 -26.44 -3.11 -12.00
N ARG A 34 -25.13 -3.24 -11.84
CA ARG A 34 -24.49 -3.62 -10.58
C ARG A 34 -23.45 -2.57 -10.20
N LEU A 35 -23.53 -2.10 -8.96
CA LEU A 35 -22.63 -1.11 -8.42
C LEU A 35 -21.96 -1.68 -7.16
N ASP A 36 -20.65 -1.82 -7.18
CA ASP A 36 -19.82 -2.33 -6.08
C ASP A 36 -18.93 -1.19 -5.56
N LEU A 37 -19.25 -0.63 -4.39
CA LEU A 37 -18.61 0.58 -3.85
C LEU A 37 -17.81 0.32 -2.57
N ARG A 38 -16.77 1.12 -2.39
CA ARG A 38 -16.08 1.40 -1.13
C ARG A 38 -16.23 2.88 -0.83
N ALA A 39 -16.88 3.21 0.27
CA ALA A 39 -17.00 4.58 0.77
C ALA A 39 -15.97 4.82 1.90
N ALA A 40 -15.32 5.98 1.88
CA ALA A 40 -14.36 6.41 2.90
C ALA A 40 -14.62 7.86 3.33
N ALA A 41 -15.00 8.03 4.59
CA ALA A 41 -15.18 9.32 5.26
C ALA A 41 -14.01 9.62 6.22
N ASP A 42 -13.63 10.88 6.27
CA ASP A 42 -12.56 11.40 7.14
C ASP A 42 -12.96 11.43 8.63
N ARG A 43 -14.25 11.23 8.91
CA ARG A 43 -14.84 11.27 10.24
C ARG A 43 -15.74 10.07 10.49
N VAL A 44 -15.99 9.77 11.77
CA VAL A 44 -17.06 8.84 12.15
C VAL A 44 -18.38 9.39 11.62
N LEU A 45 -19.20 8.54 10.98
CA LEU A 45 -20.52 8.91 10.51
C LEU A 45 -21.32 9.56 11.65
N ARG A 46 -21.90 10.72 11.35
CA ARG A 46 -22.72 11.46 12.30
C ARG A 46 -24.18 11.36 11.85
N PRO A 47 -25.02 10.51 12.47
CA PRO A 47 -26.41 10.37 12.05
C PRO A 47 -27.17 11.71 12.04
N ARG A 48 -26.89 12.58 13.02
CA ARG A 48 -27.50 13.91 13.20
C ARG A 48 -26.85 15.03 12.37
N GLY A 49 -25.79 14.74 11.62
CA GLY A 49 -25.08 15.73 10.80
C GLY A 49 -24.88 15.23 9.38
N THR A 50 -24.16 16.02 8.59
CA THR A 50 -23.73 15.61 7.25
C THR A 50 -22.31 15.05 7.33
N THR A 51 -22.09 13.89 6.70
CA THR A 51 -20.78 13.29 6.52
C THR A 51 -20.51 13.09 5.04
N GLU A 52 -19.46 13.72 4.54
CA GLU A 52 -18.94 13.50 3.20
C GLU A 52 -17.97 12.32 3.19
N ALA A 53 -18.04 11.53 2.14
CA ALA A 53 -17.17 10.39 1.89
C ALA A 53 -16.76 10.36 0.41
N ARG A 54 -15.53 9.92 0.16
CA ARG A 54 -15.08 9.55 -1.18
C ARG A 54 -15.54 8.13 -1.51
N ILE A 55 -15.93 7.90 -2.75
CA ILE A 55 -16.34 6.61 -3.28
C ILE A 55 -15.28 6.14 -4.28
N THR A 56 -14.89 4.88 -4.19
CA THR A 56 -14.24 4.15 -5.28
C THR A 56 -14.93 2.82 -5.51
N GLY A 57 -14.90 2.27 -6.73
CA GLY A 57 -15.61 1.01 -6.99
C GLY A 57 -15.65 0.60 -8.45
N ARG A 58 -16.53 -0.35 -8.74
CA ARG A 58 -16.82 -0.84 -10.09
C ARG A 58 -18.29 -0.70 -10.41
N ILE A 59 -18.61 -0.22 -11.61
CA ILE A 59 -19.97 -0.24 -12.16
C ILE A 59 -20.02 -1.20 -13.35
N ARG A 60 -21.10 -1.97 -13.42
CA ARG A 60 -21.41 -2.82 -14.57
C ARG A 60 -22.82 -2.50 -15.04
N VAL A 61 -22.96 -2.13 -16.30
CA VAL A 61 -24.23 -1.97 -17.00
C VAL A 61 -24.26 -2.95 -18.15
N ALA A 62 -25.22 -3.87 -18.11
CA ALA A 62 -25.29 -4.98 -19.05
C ALA A 62 -25.29 -4.51 -20.51
N GLY A 63 -24.30 -5.01 -21.26
CA GLY A 63 -24.12 -4.69 -22.68
C GLY A 63 -23.80 -3.23 -22.98
N TRP A 64 -23.27 -2.47 -22.01
CA TRP A 64 -22.94 -1.05 -22.20
C TRP A 64 -21.67 -0.59 -21.49
N ALA A 65 -21.48 -0.93 -20.21
CA ALA A 65 -20.34 -0.43 -19.44
C ALA A 65 -19.82 -1.49 -18.45
N ASP A 66 -18.51 -1.56 -18.30
CA ASP A 66 -17.84 -2.32 -17.25
C ASP A 66 -16.57 -1.58 -16.81
N ASP A 67 -16.75 -0.56 -15.96
CA ASP A 67 -15.66 0.28 -15.49
C ASP A 67 -15.18 -0.17 -14.10
N PRO A 68 -13.96 -0.73 -13.98
CA PRO A 68 -13.40 -1.17 -12.71
C PRO A 68 -12.90 -0.04 -11.80
N CYS A 69 -12.82 1.19 -12.31
CA CYS A 69 -12.15 2.34 -11.69
C CYS A 69 -13.09 3.54 -11.52
N THR A 70 -14.33 3.30 -11.08
CA THR A 70 -15.28 4.38 -10.79
C THR A 70 -14.89 5.14 -9.52
N GLU A 71 -15.14 6.45 -9.53
CA GLU A 71 -14.79 7.35 -8.43
C GLU A 71 -15.90 8.37 -8.20
N GLY A 72 -16.03 8.89 -6.98
CA GLY A 72 -17.05 9.89 -6.73
C GLY A 72 -17.18 10.31 -5.28
N GLU A 73 -18.32 10.90 -4.98
CA GLU A 73 -18.64 11.46 -3.68
C GLU A 73 -19.95 10.90 -3.15
N LEU A 74 -19.98 10.70 -1.83
CA LEU A 74 -21.12 10.25 -1.06
C LEU A 74 -21.39 11.28 0.04
N GLU A 75 -22.55 11.93 -0.01
CA GLU A 75 -23.03 12.76 1.09
C GLU A 75 -24.03 11.95 1.93
N ILE A 76 -23.74 11.77 3.22
CA ILE A 76 -24.57 11.00 4.15
C ILE A 76 -25.16 11.97 5.17
N SER A 77 -26.46 12.25 5.05
CA SER A 77 -27.19 13.17 5.94
C SER A 77 -28.60 12.65 6.28
N PRO A 78 -28.70 11.50 6.99
CA PRO A 78 -29.95 10.76 7.13
C PRO A 78 -30.98 11.46 8.03
N LEU A 79 -30.55 12.25 9.02
CA LEU A 79 -31.47 13.01 9.89
C LEU A 79 -31.50 14.49 9.56
N ALA A 80 -30.35 15.10 9.23
CA ALA A 80 -30.26 16.54 9.01
C ALA A 80 -30.86 16.98 7.66
N ARG A 81 -30.55 16.27 6.57
CA ARG A 81 -31.13 16.54 5.24
C ARG A 81 -32.07 15.44 4.74
N ARG A 82 -32.26 14.38 5.52
CA ARG A 82 -33.06 13.20 5.14
C ARG A 82 -32.63 12.63 3.78
N ARG A 83 -31.33 12.66 3.48
CA ARG A 83 -30.79 12.32 2.16
C ARG A 83 -29.45 11.61 2.27
N ILE A 84 -29.23 10.64 1.37
CA ILE A 84 -27.91 10.09 1.07
C ILE A 84 -27.67 10.26 -0.43
N ARG A 85 -26.80 11.20 -0.84
CA ARG A 85 -26.54 11.53 -2.25
C ARG A 85 -25.28 10.83 -2.75
N TYR A 86 -25.38 10.23 -3.92
CA TYR A 86 -24.29 9.59 -4.64
C TYR A 86 -24.03 10.39 -5.91
N ARG A 87 -22.78 10.77 -6.14
CA ARG A 87 -22.31 11.33 -7.43
C ARG A 87 -21.07 10.57 -7.86
N ILE A 88 -21.19 9.75 -8.90
CA ILE A 88 -20.16 8.78 -9.29
C ILE A 88 -19.83 8.98 -10.76
N SER A 89 -18.55 9.15 -11.05
CA SER A 89 -18.01 9.23 -12.39
C SER A 89 -17.51 7.86 -12.84
N PHE A 90 -17.85 7.48 -14.06
CA PHE A 90 -17.46 6.21 -14.67
C PHE A 90 -17.28 6.35 -16.18
N THR A 91 -16.63 5.38 -16.82
CA THR A 91 -16.39 5.35 -18.26
C THR A 91 -17.26 4.30 -18.94
N ALA A 92 -17.86 4.64 -20.08
CA ALA A 92 -18.58 3.71 -20.95
C ALA A 92 -18.26 4.05 -22.41
N ASN A 93 -17.78 3.06 -23.18
CA ASN A 93 -17.36 3.27 -24.58
C ASN A 93 -16.44 4.51 -24.75
N ASP A 94 -15.41 4.61 -23.92
CA ASP A 94 -14.44 5.73 -23.87
C ASP A 94 -15.02 7.12 -23.53
N ARG A 95 -16.30 7.18 -23.12
CA ARG A 95 -16.97 8.43 -22.71
C ARG A 95 -17.04 8.51 -21.18
N ARG A 96 -16.77 9.70 -20.63
CA ARG A 96 -16.86 9.95 -19.19
C ARG A 96 -18.29 10.36 -18.83
N LEU A 97 -18.93 9.56 -17.98
CA LEU A 97 -20.31 9.72 -17.57
C LEU A 97 -20.40 9.97 -16.05
N THR A 98 -21.51 10.55 -15.60
CA THR A 98 -21.80 10.78 -14.18
C THR A 98 -23.16 10.18 -13.81
N LEU A 99 -23.17 9.29 -12.83
CA LEU A 99 -24.38 8.86 -12.12
C LEU A 99 -24.61 9.81 -10.94
N ASP A 100 -25.73 10.53 -10.92
CA ASP A 100 -26.18 11.34 -9.76
C ASP A 100 -27.53 10.84 -9.28
N GLY A 101 -27.61 10.52 -7.99
CA GLY A 101 -28.82 9.97 -7.38
C GLY A 101 -28.85 10.17 -5.89
N TRP A 102 -30.02 9.97 -5.28
CA TRP A 102 -30.10 10.01 -3.82
C TRP A 102 -31.17 9.12 -3.22
N LYS A 103 -30.87 8.60 -2.03
CA LYS A 103 -31.83 7.92 -1.16
C LYS A 103 -32.54 8.95 -0.29
N SER A 104 -33.87 8.98 -0.33
CA SER A 104 -34.69 9.87 0.49
C SER A 104 -35.08 9.17 1.79
N VAL A 105 -34.41 9.52 2.89
CA VAL A 105 -34.52 8.84 4.19
C VAL A 105 -35.81 9.27 4.92
N THR A 106 -36.63 8.30 5.32
CA THR A 106 -37.87 8.58 6.07
C THR A 106 -38.03 7.64 7.27
N LEU A 107 -38.41 8.23 8.41
CA LEU A 107 -38.70 7.51 9.65
C LEU A 107 -39.95 6.62 9.54
N ARG A 108 -40.85 6.88 8.59
CA ARG A 108 -42.08 6.09 8.39
C ARG A 108 -41.83 4.75 7.70
N ARG A 109 -40.78 4.66 6.87
CA ARG A 109 -40.36 3.44 6.14
C ARG A 109 -38.84 3.33 6.13
N PRO A 110 -38.20 3.09 7.29
CA PRO A 110 -36.75 3.21 7.44
C PRO A 110 -35.97 2.23 6.57
N LEU A 111 -36.49 1.02 6.34
CA LEU A 111 -35.82 0.02 5.50
C LEU A 111 -35.92 0.36 3.99
N ALA A 112 -37.12 0.63 3.48
CA ALA A 112 -37.30 0.94 2.07
C ALA A 112 -36.58 2.23 1.66
N SER A 113 -36.64 3.26 2.51
CA SER A 113 -36.00 4.56 2.26
C SER A 113 -34.47 4.55 2.28
N MET A 114 -33.88 3.53 2.91
CA MET A 114 -32.42 3.36 2.99
C MET A 114 -31.86 2.42 1.91
N THR A 115 -32.73 1.76 1.14
CA THR A 115 -32.35 0.68 0.23
C THR A 115 -32.58 1.01 -1.23
N VAL A 116 -33.43 1.97 -1.57
CA VAL A 116 -33.72 2.37 -2.96
C VAL A 116 -33.01 3.67 -3.30
N LEU A 117 -32.22 3.64 -4.38
CA LEU A 117 -31.47 4.76 -4.94
C LEU A 117 -31.95 5.02 -6.38
N PRO A 118 -32.91 5.93 -6.60
CA PRO A 118 -33.14 6.51 -7.92
C PRO A 118 -31.91 7.33 -8.35
N PHE A 119 -31.59 7.29 -9.64
CA PHE A 119 -30.47 8.04 -10.20
C PHE A 119 -30.73 8.41 -11.67
N THR A 120 -30.00 9.42 -12.12
CA THR A 120 -29.92 9.86 -13.51
C THR A 120 -28.47 9.74 -13.98
N VAL A 121 -28.26 9.32 -15.21
CA VAL A 121 -26.95 9.30 -15.87
C VAL A 121 -26.82 10.55 -16.71
N TYR A 122 -25.69 11.23 -16.56
CA TYR A 122 -25.35 12.45 -17.28
C TYR A 122 -24.10 12.25 -18.12
N GLU A 123 -24.10 12.89 -19.27
CA GLU A 123 -22.93 13.14 -20.08
C GLU A 123 -22.77 14.64 -20.29
N ASN A 124 -21.61 15.19 -19.93
CA ASN A 124 -21.32 16.63 -20.10
C ASN A 124 -22.43 17.56 -19.55
N GLY A 125 -23.16 17.12 -18.52
CA GLY A 125 -24.27 17.84 -17.91
C GLY A 125 -25.66 17.57 -18.50
N THR A 126 -25.76 16.86 -19.63
CA THR A 126 -27.02 16.44 -20.25
C THR A 126 -27.45 15.08 -19.71
N ALA A 127 -28.70 14.94 -19.27
CA ALA A 127 -29.26 13.66 -18.88
C ALA A 127 -29.40 12.75 -20.10
N ILE A 128 -29.01 11.48 -19.96
CA ILE A 128 -29.02 10.47 -21.05
C ILE A 128 -29.67 9.15 -20.61
N GLY A 129 -30.28 9.12 -19.43
CA GLY A 129 -30.95 7.93 -18.93
C GLY A 129 -31.26 7.99 -17.43
N GLU A 130 -32.23 7.20 -17.02
CA GLU A 130 -32.71 7.12 -15.65
C GLU A 130 -32.73 5.67 -15.16
N GLY A 131 -32.51 5.50 -13.87
CA GLY A 131 -32.44 4.17 -13.29
C GLY A 131 -32.76 4.12 -11.82
N THR A 132 -32.84 2.89 -11.31
CA THR A 132 -33.03 2.63 -9.89
C THR A 132 -32.14 1.50 -9.45
N LEU A 133 -31.32 1.77 -8.43
CA LEU A 133 -30.51 0.81 -7.71
C LEU A 133 -31.20 0.42 -6.40
N ARG A 134 -31.05 -0.84 -6.00
CA ARG A 134 -31.56 -1.38 -4.75
C ARG A 134 -30.46 -2.11 -4.00
N PHE A 135 -30.35 -1.84 -2.70
CA PHE A 135 -29.51 -2.61 -1.79
C PHE A 135 -30.20 -3.94 -1.48
N PRO A 136 -29.58 -5.09 -1.80
CA PRO A 136 -30.20 -6.40 -1.58
C PRO A 136 -30.14 -6.76 -0.09
N VAL A 137 -31.13 -6.36 0.71
CA VAL A 137 -31.09 -6.52 2.18
C VAL A 137 -30.83 -7.97 2.61
N THR A 138 -31.49 -8.93 1.96
CA THR A 138 -31.42 -10.36 2.33
C THR A 138 -30.03 -10.94 2.21
N THR A 139 -29.27 -10.57 1.18
CA THR A 139 -27.93 -11.12 0.90
C THR A 139 -26.79 -10.14 1.22
N GLY A 140 -27.08 -8.85 1.22
CA GLY A 140 -26.10 -7.77 1.33
C GLY A 140 -25.95 -7.17 2.73
N LEU A 141 -26.94 -7.32 3.63
CA LEU A 141 -26.92 -6.65 4.93
C LEU A 141 -25.76 -7.09 5.82
N VAL A 142 -25.54 -8.40 5.97
CA VAL A 142 -24.44 -8.93 6.79
C VAL A 142 -23.06 -8.55 6.21
N PRO A 143 -22.78 -8.73 4.90
CA PRO A 143 -21.55 -8.22 4.29
C PRO A 143 -21.35 -6.71 4.48
N PHE A 144 -22.41 -5.92 4.32
CA PHE A 144 -22.38 -4.47 4.51
C PHE A 144 -22.01 -4.10 5.94
N LEU A 145 -22.74 -4.59 6.95
CA LEU A 145 -22.48 -4.27 8.36
C LEU A 145 -21.09 -4.76 8.79
N THR A 146 -20.69 -5.95 8.36
CA THR A 146 -19.35 -6.49 8.66
C THR A 146 -18.23 -5.80 7.88
N SER A 147 -18.54 -4.97 6.88
CA SER A 147 -17.56 -4.16 6.16
C SER A 147 -17.15 -2.90 6.92
N PHE A 148 -17.97 -2.38 7.85
CA PHE A 148 -17.70 -1.12 8.55
C PHE A 148 -16.39 -1.15 9.33
N ARG A 149 -15.57 -0.12 9.13
CA ARG A 149 -14.32 0.12 9.84
C ARG A 149 -14.27 1.56 10.33
N PHE A 150 -13.61 1.72 11.47
CA PHE A 150 -13.33 3.03 12.06
C PHE A 150 -11.82 3.22 12.20
N PRO A 151 -11.09 3.33 11.07
CA PRO A 151 -9.65 3.48 11.13
C PRO A 151 -9.30 4.76 11.91
N ARG A 152 -8.36 4.65 12.85
CA ARG A 152 -7.69 5.85 13.37
C ARG A 152 -6.85 6.39 12.23
N ARG A 153 -7.12 7.60 11.76
CA ARG A 153 -6.18 8.30 10.89
C ARG A 153 -4.97 8.64 11.75
N GLN A 154 -3.88 7.95 11.48
CA GLN A 154 -2.56 8.53 11.62
C GLN A 154 -2.25 9.07 10.25
N ASP A 155 -1.91 10.35 10.19
CA ASP A 155 -1.46 10.94 8.95
C ASP A 155 -0.21 10.17 8.49
N ALA A 156 -0.25 9.57 7.30
CA ALA A 156 0.90 8.85 6.75
C ALA A 156 2.13 9.78 6.69
N ARG A 157 1.89 11.09 6.49
CA ARG A 157 2.88 12.16 6.53
C ARG A 157 3.67 12.18 7.84
N THR A 158 3.04 11.88 8.98
CA THR A 158 3.73 11.84 10.29
C THR A 158 4.77 10.73 10.41
N HIS A 159 4.77 9.74 9.51
CA HIS A 159 5.79 8.69 9.52
C HIS A 159 6.92 8.93 8.52
N LEU A 160 6.81 9.97 7.67
CA LEU A 160 7.89 10.39 6.79
C LEU A 160 8.87 11.33 7.49
N ALA A 161 8.43 12.15 8.45
CA ALA A 161 9.34 13.01 9.22
C ALA A 161 10.53 12.21 9.82
N PRO A 162 11.77 12.74 9.78
CA PRO A 162 12.92 12.14 10.43
C PRO A 162 12.69 11.85 11.91
N ARG A 163 13.27 10.76 12.40
CA ARG A 163 13.18 10.31 13.79
C ARG A 163 14.48 10.53 14.55
N TRP A 164 15.60 10.54 13.84
CA TRP A 164 16.92 10.76 14.40
C TRP A 164 17.00 12.10 15.14
N LYS A 165 17.65 12.11 16.31
CA LYS A 165 17.77 13.29 17.19
C LYS A 165 19.21 13.63 17.52
N GLY A 166 20.16 13.19 16.70
CA GLY A 166 21.60 13.42 16.92
C GLY A 166 22.35 12.24 17.54
N GLU A 167 21.69 11.10 17.79
CA GLU A 167 22.38 9.94 18.39
C GLU A 167 23.34 9.26 17.41
N PRO A 168 24.59 8.92 17.79
CA PRO A 168 25.49 8.16 16.92
C PRO A 168 25.01 6.72 16.72
N GLY A 169 25.55 6.05 15.70
CA GLY A 169 25.23 4.65 15.41
C GLY A 169 23.78 4.47 14.96
N ARG A 170 23.31 5.35 14.07
CA ARG A 170 21.93 5.35 13.57
C ARG A 170 21.91 5.36 12.05
N THR A 171 20.97 4.62 11.49
CA THR A 171 20.56 4.76 10.08
C THR A 171 19.06 4.98 10.03
N GLU A 172 18.66 5.86 9.13
CA GLU A 172 17.27 6.15 8.83
C GLU A 172 17.08 6.18 7.31
N VAL A 173 16.15 5.37 6.82
CA VAL A 173 15.92 5.17 5.38
C VAL A 173 14.53 5.63 4.99
N TRP A 174 14.43 6.27 3.84
CA TRP A 174 13.22 6.48 3.06
C TRP A 174 13.42 5.79 1.73
N TYR A 175 12.73 4.67 1.52
CA TYR A 175 12.82 3.97 0.25
C TYR A 175 11.45 3.92 -0.42
N THR A 176 11.43 4.00 -1.74
CA THR A 176 10.26 3.86 -2.60
C THR A 176 10.56 2.83 -3.66
N THR A 177 9.60 1.95 -3.89
CA THR A 177 9.57 1.06 -5.04
C THR A 177 8.24 1.20 -5.79
N LEU A 178 8.27 1.07 -7.11
CA LEU A 178 7.08 1.01 -7.96
C LEU A 178 7.38 0.26 -9.26
N THR A 179 6.33 -0.24 -9.89
CA THR A 179 6.40 -0.81 -11.25
C THR A 179 5.53 0.02 -12.19
N ASP A 180 6.12 0.57 -13.24
CA ASP A 180 5.37 1.24 -14.29
C ASP A 180 4.51 0.22 -15.06
N PRO A 181 3.17 0.30 -15.02
CA PRO A 181 2.30 -0.69 -15.64
C PRO A 181 2.36 -0.66 -17.17
N ALA A 182 2.77 0.46 -17.78
CA ALA A 182 2.82 0.59 -19.22
C ALA A 182 3.99 -0.19 -19.83
N THR A 183 5.16 -0.13 -19.19
CA THR A 183 6.39 -0.77 -19.68
C THR A 183 6.76 -2.05 -18.93
N GLY A 184 6.25 -2.24 -17.72
CA GLY A 184 6.70 -3.29 -16.79
C GLY A 184 8.05 -2.97 -16.13
N THR A 185 8.51 -1.72 -16.21
CA THR A 185 9.79 -1.27 -15.64
C THR A 185 9.66 -1.04 -14.13
N GLY A 186 10.56 -1.61 -13.35
CA GLY A 186 10.65 -1.36 -11.90
C GLY A 186 11.54 -0.16 -11.58
N LEU A 187 11.20 0.63 -10.57
CA LEU A 187 12.02 1.74 -10.06
C LEU A 187 12.28 1.57 -8.58
N TRP A 188 13.50 1.93 -8.16
CA TRP A 188 13.93 1.96 -6.77
C TRP A 188 14.55 3.32 -6.45
N LEU A 189 14.01 4.00 -5.45
CA LEU A 189 14.58 5.23 -4.90
C LEU A 189 14.90 5.00 -3.44
N HIS A 190 16.17 5.06 -3.05
CA HIS A 190 16.63 4.87 -1.68
C HIS A 190 17.32 6.14 -1.20
N HIS A 191 16.82 6.69 -0.09
CA HIS A 191 17.40 7.83 0.58
C HIS A 191 17.75 7.43 2.00
N GLU A 192 18.95 7.77 2.43
CA GLU A 192 19.51 7.32 3.68
C GLU A 192 20.22 8.44 4.42
N LEU A 193 19.88 8.55 5.70
CA LEU A 193 20.65 9.27 6.69
C LEU A 193 21.47 8.24 7.46
N THR A 194 22.79 8.43 7.49
CA THR A 194 23.72 7.64 8.29
C THR A 194 24.40 8.54 9.30
N ALA A 195 24.27 8.19 10.58
CA ALA A 195 25.00 8.81 11.69
C ALA A 195 26.03 7.79 12.21
N PRO A 196 27.32 7.96 11.88
CA PRO A 196 28.38 7.03 12.25
C PRO A 196 28.49 6.80 13.77
N ALA A 197 28.96 5.62 14.15
CA ALA A 197 29.06 5.18 15.55
C ALA A 197 30.27 5.78 16.29
N ASP A 198 31.29 6.22 15.55
CA ASP A 198 32.50 6.87 16.07
C ASP A 198 32.27 8.36 16.42
N GLY A 199 31.08 8.89 16.13
CA GLY A 199 30.71 10.27 16.39
C GLY A 199 31.09 11.26 15.28
N SER A 200 31.55 10.80 14.12
CA SER A 200 31.73 11.67 12.96
C SER A 200 30.40 12.28 12.50
N GLU A 201 30.46 13.33 11.67
CA GLU A 201 29.26 14.02 11.20
C GLU A 201 28.31 13.07 10.47
N ALA A 202 27.01 13.20 10.75
CA ALA A 202 25.97 12.47 10.05
C ALA A 202 25.80 13.01 8.63
N PHE A 203 25.57 12.10 7.69
CA PHE A 203 25.47 12.42 6.27
C PHE A 203 24.25 11.79 5.61
N ALA A 204 23.80 12.45 4.56
CA ALA A 204 22.72 12.06 3.68
C ALA A 204 23.30 11.47 2.40
N HIS A 205 22.81 10.33 1.96
CA HIS A 205 23.23 9.70 0.71
C HIS A 205 22.11 8.80 0.20
N GLY A 206 22.30 8.19 -0.95
CA GLY A 206 21.35 7.24 -1.47
C GLY A 206 21.60 6.88 -2.92
N TRP A 207 20.58 6.34 -3.57
CA TRP A 207 20.64 5.96 -4.97
C TRP A 207 19.26 5.92 -5.62
N ALA A 208 19.28 5.99 -6.94
CA ALA A 208 18.17 5.62 -7.79
C ALA A 208 18.58 4.42 -8.65
N ALA A 209 17.65 3.50 -8.91
CA ALA A 209 17.83 2.42 -9.86
C ALA A 209 16.57 2.20 -10.69
N VAL A 210 16.78 1.79 -11.94
CA VAL A 210 15.74 1.43 -12.89
C VAL A 210 16.02 0.03 -13.42
N PHE A 211 14.96 -0.78 -13.46
CA PHE A 211 14.95 -2.18 -13.85
C PHE A 211 14.06 -2.31 -15.09
N PRO A 212 14.58 -2.03 -16.30
CA PRO A 212 13.80 -2.13 -17.52
C PRO A 212 13.18 -3.52 -17.72
N LYS A 213 12.10 -3.59 -18.51
CA LYS A 213 11.57 -4.89 -18.93
C LYS A 213 12.62 -5.69 -19.70
N ASP A 214 13.21 -4.98 -20.65
CA ASP A 214 14.20 -5.45 -21.60
C ASP A 214 15.47 -4.60 -21.44
N GLY A 215 16.61 -5.26 -21.29
CA GLY A 215 17.91 -4.59 -21.09
C GLY A 215 18.39 -4.59 -19.63
N PRO A 216 19.58 -4.02 -19.39
CA PRO A 216 20.25 -4.22 -18.12
C PRO A 216 19.81 -3.18 -17.09
N VAL A 217 19.89 -3.54 -15.81
CA VAL A 217 19.62 -2.62 -14.70
C VAL A 217 20.58 -1.42 -14.76
N ARG A 218 20.08 -0.23 -14.43
CA ARG A 218 20.88 0.99 -14.26
C ARG A 218 20.69 1.54 -12.88
N HIS A 219 21.75 2.10 -12.31
CA HIS A 219 21.68 2.79 -11.03
C HIS A 219 22.71 3.90 -10.95
N ALA A 220 22.50 4.82 -10.04
CA ALA A 220 23.45 5.86 -9.70
C ALA A 220 23.27 6.27 -8.23
N ARG A 221 24.38 6.64 -7.58
CA ARG A 221 24.40 7.15 -6.21
C ARG A 221 24.41 8.68 -6.19
N PHE A 222 23.93 9.24 -5.10
CA PHE A 222 24.08 10.65 -4.75
C PHE A 222 24.61 10.78 -3.31
N GLY A 223 25.18 11.94 -2.99
CA GLY A 223 25.93 12.16 -1.75
C GLY A 223 27.26 11.40 -1.68
N PRO A 224 27.91 11.36 -0.51
CA PRO A 224 27.41 11.82 0.78
C PRO A 224 27.39 13.35 0.92
N GLU A 225 26.33 13.87 1.52
CA GLU A 225 26.14 15.28 1.83
C GLU A 225 25.94 15.48 3.33
N LYS A 226 26.33 16.63 3.87
CA LYS A 226 26.08 16.94 5.28
C LYS A 226 24.58 16.96 5.56
N TRP A 227 24.12 16.25 6.60
CA TRP A 227 22.72 16.28 6.98
C TRP A 227 22.38 17.57 7.74
N ALA A 228 21.52 18.41 7.13
CA ALA A 228 21.08 19.68 7.71
C ALA A 228 19.77 19.60 8.52
N GLY A 229 19.10 18.44 8.53
CA GLY A 229 17.76 18.29 9.11
C GLY A 229 16.63 18.55 8.11
N SER A 230 15.48 17.95 8.37
CA SER A 230 14.23 18.15 7.61
C SER A 230 13.04 17.86 8.52
N ASP A 231 11.93 18.59 8.34
CA ASP A 231 10.74 18.43 9.17
C ASP A 231 9.77 17.37 8.60
N ASP A 232 9.73 17.22 7.27
CA ASP A 232 8.67 16.48 6.58
C ASP A 232 9.15 15.18 5.92
N GLY A 233 10.46 14.98 5.78
CA GLY A 233 10.99 13.82 5.06
C GLY A 233 12.51 13.83 4.92
N PHE A 234 12.98 13.34 3.79
CA PHE A 234 14.38 13.45 3.40
C PHE A 234 14.57 14.64 2.46
N THR A 235 15.59 15.47 2.72
CA THR A 235 16.04 16.51 1.80
C THR A 235 17.56 16.65 1.90
N ALA A 236 18.26 16.50 0.78
CA ALA A 236 19.70 16.74 0.68
C ALA A 236 20.08 17.04 -0.77
N ASP A 237 20.85 18.11 -1.01
CA ASP A 237 21.40 18.50 -2.32
C ASP A 237 20.44 18.32 -3.51
N GLY A 238 19.29 19.03 -3.48
CA GLY A 238 18.29 18.98 -4.55
C GLY A 238 17.49 17.67 -4.65
N VAL A 239 17.84 16.64 -3.88
CA VAL A 239 17.08 15.40 -3.74
C VAL A 239 16.09 15.53 -2.57
N SER A 240 14.83 15.14 -2.81
CA SER A 240 13.77 15.14 -1.81
C SER A 240 12.90 13.89 -1.88
N ALA A 241 12.57 13.37 -0.69
CA ALA A 241 11.52 12.39 -0.48
C ALA A 241 10.61 12.88 0.65
N VAL A 242 9.58 13.61 0.26
CA VAL A 242 8.65 14.30 1.17
C VAL A 242 7.22 13.84 0.88
N PRO A 243 6.24 14.14 1.74
CA PRO A 243 4.92 13.55 1.57
C PRO A 243 4.24 14.00 0.28
N GLY A 244 3.95 13.04 -0.59
CA GLY A 244 3.28 13.27 -1.86
C GLY A 244 4.20 13.63 -3.03
N ARG A 245 5.51 13.82 -2.81
CA ARG A 245 6.47 14.12 -3.88
C ARG A 245 7.85 13.53 -3.63
N LEU A 246 8.43 12.97 -4.68
CA LEU A 246 9.80 12.47 -4.75
C LEU A 246 10.47 13.18 -5.92
N SER A 247 11.57 13.89 -5.70
CA SER A 247 12.28 14.58 -6.77
C SER A 247 13.78 14.52 -6.57
N GLY A 248 14.56 14.52 -7.64
CA GLY A 248 16.02 14.56 -7.53
C GLY A 248 16.74 14.05 -8.76
N SER A 249 18.06 13.95 -8.63
CA SER A 249 18.92 13.35 -9.64
C SER A 249 20.08 12.61 -9.01
N ALA A 250 20.54 11.56 -9.69
CA ALA A 250 21.73 10.79 -9.35
C ALA A 250 22.41 10.38 -10.66
N GLY A 251 23.61 10.87 -10.94
CA GLY A 251 24.26 10.66 -12.24
C GLY A 251 23.35 11.05 -13.41
N ALA A 252 23.08 10.10 -14.31
CA ALA A 252 22.18 10.30 -15.46
C ALA A 252 20.70 9.98 -15.18
N LEU A 253 20.33 9.69 -13.92
CA LEU A 253 18.96 9.39 -13.52
C LEU A 253 18.33 10.65 -12.93
N HIS A 254 17.14 11.00 -13.40
CA HIS A 254 16.37 12.17 -12.94
C HIS A 254 14.93 11.77 -12.68
N TRP A 255 14.32 12.27 -11.59
CA TRP A 255 12.94 11.96 -11.26
C TRP A 255 12.19 13.16 -10.69
N ASP A 256 10.91 13.24 -11.04
CA ASP A 256 9.90 14.08 -10.38
C ASP A 256 8.59 13.32 -10.37
N LEU A 257 8.30 12.68 -9.23
CA LEU A 257 7.18 11.78 -9.04
C LEU A 257 6.26 12.31 -7.94
N THR A 258 4.97 12.19 -8.17
CA THR A 258 3.92 12.40 -7.18
C THR A 258 3.51 11.06 -6.58
N GLU A 259 3.24 11.05 -5.28
CA GLU A 259 2.76 9.88 -4.55
C GLU A 259 1.33 10.11 -4.05
N GLN A 260 0.43 9.17 -4.35
CA GLN A 260 -0.91 9.14 -3.80
C GLN A 260 -1.11 7.88 -2.95
N THR A 261 -1.14 8.06 -1.62
CA THR A 261 -1.35 6.97 -0.68
C THR A 261 -2.81 6.51 -0.66
N ALA A 262 -3.06 5.20 -0.78
CA ALA A 262 -4.41 4.64 -0.91
C ALA A 262 -4.97 4.05 0.39
N ASP A 263 -4.14 3.82 1.41
CA ASP A 263 -4.54 3.21 2.68
C ASP A 263 -3.71 3.69 3.88
N ALA A 264 -4.14 3.33 5.09
CA ALA A 264 -3.40 3.62 6.31
C ALA A 264 -2.01 2.93 6.35
N PRO A 265 -1.04 3.50 7.09
CA PRO A 265 0.28 2.92 7.24
C PRO A 265 0.25 1.44 7.66
N LEU A 266 1.16 0.64 7.08
CA LEU A 266 1.35 -0.75 7.42
C LEU A 266 2.61 -0.91 8.27
N PHE A 267 2.44 -1.43 9.48
CA PHE A 267 3.58 -1.77 10.33
C PHE A 267 3.93 -3.22 10.09
N THR A 268 5.03 -3.46 9.38
CA THR A 268 5.59 -4.80 9.13
C THR A 268 6.02 -5.43 10.44
N PHE A 269 6.74 -4.65 11.25
CA PHE A 269 7.13 -5.01 12.60
C PHE A 269 6.06 -4.61 13.64
N PRO A 270 6.09 -5.18 14.85
CA PRO A 270 5.29 -4.69 15.97
C PRO A 270 5.48 -3.18 16.20
N ARG A 271 4.39 -2.43 16.43
CA ARG A 271 4.45 -0.95 16.56
C ARG A 271 5.40 -0.47 17.66
N TRP A 272 5.61 -1.29 18.69
CA TRP A 272 6.53 -0.94 19.78
C TRP A 272 7.98 -0.89 19.30
N SER A 273 8.40 -1.69 18.32
CA SER A 273 9.78 -1.70 17.82
C SER A 273 10.09 -0.47 16.96
N TRP A 274 9.08 0.03 16.24
CA TRP A 274 9.18 1.34 15.58
C TRP A 274 9.31 2.48 16.59
N ARG A 275 8.57 2.40 17.71
CA ARG A 275 8.60 3.44 18.76
C ARG A 275 9.84 3.38 19.64
N ARG A 276 10.37 2.19 19.87
CA ARG A 276 11.52 1.92 20.73
C ARG A 276 12.55 1.12 19.91
N PRO A 277 13.67 1.72 19.50
CA PRO A 277 14.67 1.08 18.65
C PRO A 277 15.49 0.05 19.44
N LEU A 278 14.85 -1.06 19.83
CA LEU A 278 15.49 -2.17 20.55
C LEU A 278 15.93 -3.31 19.62
N LEU A 279 15.31 -3.38 18.44
CA LEU A 279 15.73 -4.27 17.35
C LEU A 279 16.84 -3.61 16.54
N PRO A 280 17.70 -4.38 15.85
CA PRO A 280 18.74 -3.82 14.97
C PRO A 280 18.19 -2.81 13.96
N ALA A 281 17.02 -3.12 13.37
CA ALA A 281 16.24 -2.18 12.60
C ALA A 281 14.75 -2.54 12.73
N ALA A 282 13.90 -1.55 12.50
CA ALA A 282 12.46 -1.75 12.34
C ALA A 282 12.01 -1.09 11.04
N GLN A 283 11.16 -1.79 10.29
CA GLN A 283 10.55 -1.30 9.06
C GLN A 283 9.06 -1.06 9.24
N MET A 284 8.57 -0.02 8.57
CA MET A 284 7.14 0.22 8.37
C MET A 284 6.91 0.93 7.04
N LEU A 285 5.70 0.81 6.50
CA LEU A 285 5.29 1.45 5.27
C LEU A 285 4.31 2.58 5.60
N PRO A 286 4.71 3.86 5.52
CA PRO A 286 3.75 4.96 5.53
C PRO A 286 2.72 4.79 4.42
N ALA A 287 3.18 4.32 3.26
CA ALA A 287 2.39 4.10 2.07
C ALA A 287 2.56 2.67 1.56
N ALA A 288 1.88 1.71 2.19
CA ALA A 288 1.95 0.30 1.79
C ALA A 288 1.23 -0.02 0.47
N ARG A 289 0.42 0.92 0.00
CA ARG A 289 -0.25 0.88 -1.29
C ARG A 289 -0.35 2.32 -1.74
N ALA A 290 0.42 2.67 -2.74
CA ALA A 290 0.42 3.98 -3.35
C ALA A 290 0.37 3.85 -4.87
N SER A 291 -0.12 4.91 -5.49
CA SER A 291 -0.02 5.10 -6.93
C SER A 291 0.91 6.28 -7.21
N TYR A 292 1.82 6.08 -8.15
CA TYR A 292 2.83 7.07 -8.52
C TYR A 292 2.56 7.61 -9.92
N GLY A 293 2.82 8.90 -10.11
CA GLY A 293 2.77 9.51 -11.42
C GLY A 293 3.77 10.65 -11.58
N GLY A 294 4.22 10.92 -12.79
CA GLY A 294 5.22 11.97 -13.04
C GLY A 294 6.23 11.54 -14.09
N THR A 295 7.49 11.92 -13.93
CA THR A 295 8.56 11.59 -14.86
C THR A 295 9.73 10.90 -14.18
N PHE A 296 10.33 9.94 -14.87
CA PHE A 296 11.61 9.35 -14.52
C PHE A 296 12.43 9.19 -15.80
N SER A 297 13.56 9.87 -15.88
CA SER A 297 14.44 9.86 -17.04
C SER A 297 15.75 9.14 -16.73
N TYR A 298 16.21 8.32 -17.67
CA TYR A 298 17.47 7.61 -17.62
C TYR A 298 18.03 7.46 -19.03
N GLU A 299 19.31 7.76 -19.22
CA GLU A 299 19.96 7.79 -20.54
C GLU A 299 19.14 8.65 -21.54
N ASN A 300 18.70 8.06 -22.66
CA ASN A 300 17.87 8.72 -23.67
C ASN A 300 16.37 8.37 -23.55
N SER A 301 15.98 7.76 -22.43
CA SER A 301 14.60 7.31 -22.18
C SER A 301 13.94 8.12 -21.08
N THR A 302 12.64 8.37 -21.24
CA THR A 302 11.80 8.96 -20.19
C THR A 302 10.57 8.09 -19.99
N LEU A 303 10.38 7.63 -18.76
CA LEU A 303 9.16 7.01 -18.29
C LEU A 303 8.21 8.09 -17.79
N THR A 304 6.93 7.91 -18.08
CA THR A 304 5.83 8.72 -17.54
C THR A 304 4.85 7.82 -16.80
N PRO A 305 5.22 7.32 -15.59
CA PRO A 305 4.31 6.50 -14.80
C PRO A 305 2.97 7.22 -14.61
N ALA A 306 1.88 6.48 -14.75
CA ALA A 306 0.53 7.01 -14.60
C ALA A 306 -0.27 6.08 -13.70
N GLY A 307 -0.35 6.43 -12.41
CA GLY A 307 -1.01 5.59 -11.42
C GLY A 307 -0.26 4.27 -11.14
N ALA A 308 1.06 4.26 -11.33
CA ALA A 308 1.89 3.08 -11.19
C ALA A 308 1.84 2.54 -9.74
N PRO A 309 1.54 1.25 -9.53
CA PRO A 309 1.48 0.68 -8.19
C PRO A 309 2.87 0.57 -7.56
N GLY A 310 2.92 0.80 -6.25
CA GLY A 310 4.13 0.64 -5.47
C GLY A 310 3.94 0.95 -3.99
N ALA A 311 5.05 1.11 -3.30
CA ALA A 311 5.06 1.47 -1.89
C ALA A 311 6.27 2.32 -1.48
N SER A 312 6.01 3.18 -0.50
CA SER A 312 7.05 3.89 0.24
C SER A 312 7.15 3.37 1.65
N ALA A 313 8.39 3.19 2.11
CA ALA A 313 8.67 2.69 3.42
C ALA A 313 9.84 3.37 4.12
N ARG A 314 9.90 3.07 5.41
CA ARG A 314 10.79 3.68 6.37
C ARG A 314 11.48 2.59 7.15
N ILE A 315 12.79 2.72 7.30
CA ILE A 315 13.60 1.86 8.16
C ILE A 315 14.30 2.78 9.15
N TYR A 316 14.31 2.39 10.42
CA TYR A 316 15.06 3.08 11.46
C TYR A 316 15.78 2.05 12.31
N GLY A 317 17.08 2.23 12.51
CA GLY A 317 17.90 1.23 13.19
C GLY A 317 19.33 1.65 13.45
N HIS A 318 20.14 0.65 13.79
CA HIS A 318 21.57 0.72 14.07
C HIS A 318 22.41 0.18 12.90
N GLY A 319 21.77 -0.30 11.84
CA GLY A 319 22.41 -0.97 10.71
C GLY A 319 21.62 -2.18 10.21
N ASN A 320 22.19 -2.87 9.24
CA ASN A 320 21.61 -4.01 8.57
C ASN A 320 21.74 -5.32 9.38
N ALA A 321 20.82 -6.23 9.12
CA ALA A 321 20.87 -7.59 9.67
C ALA A 321 22.12 -8.35 9.19
N ARG A 322 22.44 -9.49 9.83
CA ARG A 322 23.51 -10.39 9.33
C ARG A 322 23.16 -10.97 7.97
N ARG A 323 21.89 -11.33 7.81
CA ARG A 323 21.29 -11.81 6.57
C ARG A 323 19.82 -11.43 6.59
N TRP A 324 19.27 -10.97 5.48
CA TRP A 324 17.86 -10.67 5.36
C TRP A 324 17.28 -11.06 4.00
N ALA A 325 15.96 -11.24 3.98
CA ALA A 325 15.16 -11.23 2.77
C ALA A 325 13.99 -10.27 2.99
N TRP A 326 13.66 -9.49 1.97
CA TRP A 326 12.51 -8.60 1.95
C TRP A 326 11.68 -8.83 0.70
N LEU A 327 10.36 -8.73 0.83
CA LEU A 327 9.41 -8.73 -0.27
C LEU A 327 8.35 -7.66 -0.03
N HIS A 328 8.15 -6.84 -1.04
CA HIS A 328 6.90 -6.13 -1.27
C HIS A 328 6.23 -6.69 -2.53
N ALA A 329 4.95 -7.00 -2.42
CA ALA A 329 4.15 -7.52 -3.53
C ALA A 329 2.78 -6.85 -3.55
N ASP A 330 2.52 -6.06 -4.58
CA ASP A 330 1.15 -5.69 -4.96
C ASP A 330 0.48 -6.91 -5.59
N LEU A 331 -0.56 -7.43 -4.94
CA LEU A 331 -1.25 -8.66 -5.34
C LEU A 331 -2.47 -8.38 -6.23
N GLY A 332 -2.68 -7.13 -6.63
CA GLY A 332 -3.86 -6.69 -7.35
C GLY A 332 -5.11 -6.56 -6.46
N GLY A 333 -6.13 -5.87 -6.96
CA GLY A 333 -7.41 -5.70 -6.24
C GLY A 333 -7.30 -4.94 -4.91
N GLY A 334 -6.18 -4.26 -4.67
CA GLY A 334 -5.86 -3.58 -3.42
C GLY A 334 -5.34 -4.49 -2.30
N ASP A 335 -4.98 -5.73 -2.63
CA ASP A 335 -4.30 -6.65 -1.72
C ASP A 335 -2.77 -6.46 -1.82
N VAL A 336 -2.07 -6.49 -0.69
CA VAL A 336 -0.61 -6.28 -0.61
C VAL A 336 -0.01 -7.27 0.37
N LEU A 337 1.13 -7.85 0.01
CA LEU A 337 1.94 -8.68 0.90
C LEU A 337 3.29 -8.03 1.17
N GLU A 338 3.62 -7.91 2.45
CA GLU A 338 4.91 -7.44 2.93
C GLU A 338 5.58 -8.53 3.77
N ILE A 339 6.85 -8.84 3.50
CA ILE A 339 7.65 -9.79 4.25
C ILE A 339 9.02 -9.21 4.56
N VAL A 340 9.47 -9.39 5.81
CA VAL A 340 10.85 -9.20 6.22
C VAL A 340 11.28 -10.42 7.00
N ALA A 341 12.34 -11.09 6.55
CA ALA A 341 12.99 -12.15 7.29
C ALA A 341 14.42 -11.73 7.61
N ALA A 342 14.84 -11.78 8.86
CA ALA A 342 16.16 -11.28 9.26
C ALA A 342 16.85 -12.16 10.32
N VAL A 343 18.17 -12.29 10.20
CA VAL A 343 19.07 -12.91 11.18
C VAL A 343 19.86 -11.80 11.89
N SER A 344 19.88 -11.81 13.21
CA SER A 344 20.57 -10.78 14.02
C SER A 344 22.09 -10.84 13.86
N THR A 345 22.75 -9.69 14.00
CA THR A 345 24.22 -9.60 14.10
C THR A 345 24.74 -9.95 15.50
N ARG A 346 23.88 -9.88 16.54
CA ARG A 346 24.29 -10.06 17.94
C ARG A 346 24.91 -11.45 18.20
N PRO A 347 25.96 -11.53 19.03
CA PRO A 347 26.52 -12.80 19.49
C PRO A 347 25.41 -13.73 20.04
N GLY A 348 25.52 -15.03 19.73
CA GLY A 348 24.49 -16.03 20.06
C GLY A 348 23.27 -16.02 19.12
N LEU A 349 22.73 -14.85 18.78
CA LEU A 349 21.55 -14.75 17.90
C LEU A 349 21.88 -14.92 16.41
N ARG A 350 23.14 -14.70 16.02
CA ARG A 350 23.63 -14.83 14.64
C ARG A 350 23.54 -16.24 14.03
N ARG A 351 23.32 -17.26 14.84
CA ARG A 351 23.16 -18.67 14.41
C ARG A 351 21.70 -19.14 14.42
N LEU A 352 20.78 -18.30 14.88
CA LEU A 352 19.36 -18.66 14.93
C LEU A 352 18.72 -18.59 13.54
N PRO A 353 17.64 -19.36 13.29
CA PRO A 353 16.83 -19.20 12.10
C PRO A 353 16.31 -17.75 11.96
N PRO A 354 16.03 -17.28 10.73
CA PRO A 354 15.52 -15.93 10.52
C PRO A 354 14.22 -15.69 11.28
N MET A 355 14.11 -14.52 11.92
CA MET A 355 12.84 -14.02 12.41
C MET A 355 12.03 -13.47 11.24
N VAL A 356 10.76 -13.87 11.15
CA VAL A 356 9.88 -13.48 10.04
C VAL A 356 8.79 -12.52 10.52
N PHE A 357 8.70 -11.39 9.83
CA PHE A 357 7.66 -10.38 9.95
C PHE A 357 6.87 -10.37 8.65
N LEU A 358 5.61 -10.78 8.71
CA LEU A 358 4.75 -10.89 7.52
C LEU A 358 3.44 -10.15 7.74
N ARG A 359 3.02 -9.37 6.74
CA ARG A 359 1.74 -8.68 6.72
C ARG A 359 1.07 -8.84 5.36
N LEU A 360 -0.01 -9.60 5.30
CA LEU A 360 -0.93 -9.64 4.17
C LEU A 360 -2.09 -8.69 4.44
N ARG A 361 -2.17 -7.57 3.72
CA ARG A 361 -3.35 -6.72 3.67
C ARG A 361 -4.26 -7.26 2.56
N ARG A 362 -5.43 -7.78 2.94
CA ARG A 362 -6.42 -8.32 2.02
C ARG A 362 -7.83 -7.91 2.37
N GLY A 363 -8.59 -7.41 1.40
CA GLY A 363 -9.99 -7.00 1.61
C GLY A 363 -10.17 -5.97 2.73
N GLY A 364 -9.23 -5.04 2.87
CA GLY A 364 -9.22 -4.02 3.94
C GLY A 364 -8.91 -4.54 5.35
N ARG A 365 -8.43 -5.78 5.48
CA ARG A 365 -7.97 -6.38 6.74
C ARG A 365 -6.50 -6.76 6.62
N THR A 366 -5.75 -6.63 7.70
CA THR A 366 -4.37 -7.14 7.74
C THR A 366 -4.29 -8.44 8.54
N TRP A 367 -3.68 -9.44 7.93
CA TRP A 367 -3.38 -10.73 8.51
C TRP A 367 -1.85 -10.96 8.60
N PRO A 368 -1.35 -11.55 9.68
CA PRO A 368 -2.06 -11.75 10.96
C PRO A 368 -2.50 -10.42 11.58
N ARG A 369 -3.52 -10.40 12.45
CA ARG A 369 -4.01 -9.12 13.03
C ARG A 369 -2.93 -8.37 13.82
N ARG A 370 -2.07 -9.13 14.50
CA ARG A 370 -0.96 -8.68 15.35
C ARG A 370 0.36 -9.11 14.72
N ALA A 371 1.27 -8.17 14.47
CA ALA A 371 2.58 -8.45 13.85
C ALA A 371 3.45 -9.33 14.76
N GLU A 372 3.23 -9.26 16.07
CA GLU A 372 3.89 -10.10 17.06
C GLU A 372 3.64 -11.60 16.79
N ARG A 373 2.53 -11.98 16.16
CA ARG A 373 2.22 -13.39 15.90
C ARG A 373 3.13 -14.05 14.87
N THR A 374 3.81 -13.28 14.02
CA THR A 374 4.75 -13.86 13.05
C THR A 374 6.11 -14.09 13.69
N ALA A 375 6.50 -13.22 14.64
CA ALA A 375 7.80 -13.27 15.31
C ALA A 375 7.79 -14.05 16.65
N VAL A 376 6.69 -14.03 17.40
CA VAL A 376 6.52 -14.74 18.68
C VAL A 376 6.11 -16.18 18.41
N GLY A 377 6.89 -17.12 18.96
CA GLY A 377 6.74 -18.56 18.67
C GLY A 377 7.91 -19.14 17.88
N TRP A 378 9.09 -18.50 17.84
CA TRP A 378 10.30 -18.98 17.16
C TRP A 378 10.67 -20.44 17.47
N ALA A 379 10.24 -20.95 18.64
CA ALA A 379 10.42 -22.33 19.10
C ALA A 379 9.14 -23.20 19.11
N GLY A 380 8.01 -22.72 18.58
CA GLY A 380 6.71 -23.38 18.68
C GLY A 380 6.15 -23.93 17.35
N PHE A 381 5.17 -24.84 17.46
CA PHE A 381 4.46 -25.38 16.31
C PHE A 381 3.66 -24.29 15.57
N GLY A 382 3.83 -24.18 14.25
CA GLY A 382 3.16 -23.16 13.43
C GLY A 382 3.90 -21.83 13.29
N ARG A 383 5.18 -21.76 13.67
CA ARG A 383 6.03 -20.58 13.45
C ARG A 383 6.13 -20.20 11.98
N PHE A 384 6.30 -18.91 11.72
CA PHE A 384 6.72 -18.43 10.42
C PHE A 384 8.21 -18.77 10.23
N ARG A 385 8.58 -19.23 9.04
CA ARG A 385 9.92 -19.64 8.66
C ARG A 385 10.28 -19.02 7.32
N CYS A 386 11.55 -18.70 7.16
CA CYS A 386 12.08 -18.26 5.89
C CYS A 386 13.39 -18.99 5.61
N ALA A 387 13.50 -19.55 4.40
CA ALA A 387 14.75 -20.04 3.85
C ALA A 387 15.30 -18.95 2.93
N ILE A 388 16.14 -18.06 3.48
CA ILE A 388 16.77 -16.98 2.72
C ILE A 388 17.90 -17.57 1.85
N GLY A 389 17.86 -17.27 0.56
CA GLY A 389 18.79 -17.73 -0.46
C GLY A 389 18.59 -16.97 -1.76
N LEU A 390 19.47 -17.21 -2.73
CA LEU A 390 19.37 -16.74 -4.10
C LEU A 390 19.67 -17.89 -5.07
N PRO A 391 19.10 -17.90 -6.29
CA PRO A 391 18.15 -16.90 -6.80
C PRO A 391 16.76 -17.01 -6.13
N THR A 392 16.47 -18.10 -5.43
CA THR A 392 15.16 -18.35 -4.82
C THR A 392 15.22 -18.33 -3.29
N TRP A 393 14.20 -17.75 -2.67
CA TRP A 393 13.94 -17.87 -1.25
C TRP A 393 12.45 -18.12 -0.97
N THR A 394 12.16 -18.72 0.19
CA THR A 394 10.78 -19.08 0.54
C THR A 394 10.40 -18.60 1.93
N ALA A 395 9.14 -18.22 2.10
CA ALA A 395 8.54 -17.95 3.40
C ALA A 395 7.27 -18.78 3.59
N THR A 396 7.15 -19.41 4.75
CA THR A 396 5.94 -20.16 5.13
C THR A 396 5.50 -19.77 6.52
N GLY A 397 4.20 -19.83 6.80
CA GLY A 397 3.73 -19.54 8.15
C GLY A 397 2.26 -19.82 8.35
N ARG A 398 1.84 -19.92 9.61
CA ARG A 398 0.46 -20.21 9.99
C ARG A 398 0.02 -19.30 11.13
N ALA A 399 -1.17 -18.73 11.01
CA ALA A 399 -1.78 -17.95 12.09
C ALA A 399 -3.31 -18.16 12.11
N GLY A 400 -3.78 -18.84 13.15
CA GLY A 400 -5.16 -19.28 13.25
C GLY A 400 -5.48 -20.34 12.18
N LEU A 401 -6.65 -20.21 11.55
CA LEU A 401 -7.14 -21.11 10.51
C LEU A 401 -6.59 -20.79 9.11
N ARG A 402 -5.49 -20.03 9.01
CA ARG A 402 -4.84 -19.69 7.74
C ARG A 402 -3.37 -20.05 7.77
N ARG A 403 -2.87 -20.54 6.64
CA ARG A 403 -1.44 -20.70 6.37
C ARG A 403 -1.09 -20.07 5.03
N ILE A 404 0.16 -19.64 4.89
CA ILE A 404 0.69 -19.03 3.68
C ILE A 404 2.00 -19.73 3.28
N ARG A 405 2.20 -19.89 1.98
CA ARG A 405 3.48 -20.24 1.36
C ARG A 405 3.80 -19.18 0.31
N VAL A 406 5.04 -18.73 0.31
CA VAL A 406 5.56 -17.71 -0.58
C VAL A 406 6.88 -18.20 -1.12
N GLU A 407 7.04 -18.13 -2.42
CA GLU A 407 8.26 -18.44 -3.14
C GLU A 407 8.61 -17.23 -3.99
N VAL A 408 9.84 -16.75 -3.86
CA VAL A 408 10.32 -15.56 -4.56
C VAL A 408 11.57 -15.96 -5.33
N THR A 409 11.61 -15.59 -6.60
CA THR A 409 12.77 -15.79 -7.47
C THR A 409 13.28 -14.44 -7.94
N GLN A 410 14.57 -14.21 -7.73
CA GLN A 410 15.32 -13.04 -8.15
C GLN A 410 16.32 -13.48 -9.24
N PRO A 411 15.94 -13.40 -10.52
CA PRO A 411 16.85 -13.70 -11.62
C PRO A 411 18.08 -12.78 -11.55
N GLU A 412 19.26 -13.33 -11.81
CA GLU A 412 20.52 -12.58 -11.68
C GLU A 412 20.55 -11.39 -12.65
N GLU A 413 20.04 -11.57 -13.86
CA GLU A 413 19.96 -10.55 -14.91
C GLU A 413 19.02 -9.39 -14.57
N ARG A 414 18.15 -9.55 -13.55
CA ARG A 414 17.22 -8.52 -13.04
C ARG A 414 17.59 -8.04 -11.64
N THR A 415 18.74 -8.45 -11.10
CA THR A 415 19.13 -8.18 -9.71
C THR A 415 20.35 -7.28 -9.65
N LEU A 416 20.20 -6.15 -8.97
CA LEU A 416 21.28 -5.21 -8.67
C LEU A 416 21.96 -5.57 -7.35
N ALA A 417 23.28 -5.71 -7.37
CA ALA A 417 24.09 -5.81 -6.16
C ALA A 417 24.65 -4.42 -5.77
N LEU A 418 24.40 -3.98 -4.54
CA LEU A 418 24.94 -2.75 -3.97
C LEU A 418 25.62 -3.00 -2.63
N ASP A 419 26.76 -2.36 -2.44
CA ASP A 419 27.46 -2.34 -1.15
C ASP A 419 26.86 -1.30 -0.21
N TYR A 420 26.66 -1.73 1.04
CA TYR A 420 26.13 -0.93 2.13
C TYR A 420 27.22 -0.82 3.17
N THR A 421 27.30 0.35 3.79
CA THR A 421 28.15 0.60 4.95
C THR A 421 27.26 0.98 6.12
N ASP A 422 27.26 0.16 7.15
CA ASP A 422 26.50 0.42 8.35
C ASP A 422 27.12 1.55 9.18
N PRO A 423 26.37 2.13 10.13
CA PRO A 423 26.89 3.14 11.03
C PRO A 423 28.14 2.72 11.83
N ASP A 424 28.36 1.43 12.07
CA ASP A 424 29.56 0.89 12.73
C ASP A 424 30.74 0.66 11.78
N GLY A 425 30.61 1.05 10.50
CA GLY A 425 31.60 0.86 9.44
C GLY A 425 31.58 -0.54 8.82
N SER A 426 30.75 -1.47 9.31
CA SER A 426 30.69 -2.82 8.74
C SER A 426 29.96 -2.84 7.40
N HIS A 427 30.43 -3.71 6.50
CA HIS A 427 29.84 -3.83 5.17
C HIS A 427 28.74 -4.90 5.10
N ALA A 428 27.83 -4.72 4.15
CA ALA A 428 26.88 -5.72 3.69
C ALA A 428 26.63 -5.54 2.19
N THR A 429 26.27 -6.60 1.48
CA THR A 429 25.82 -6.50 0.08
C THR A 429 24.32 -6.74 0.03
N CYS A 430 23.57 -5.77 -0.49
CA CYS A 430 22.16 -5.91 -0.83
C CYS A 430 22.02 -6.34 -2.28
N ARG A 431 21.23 -7.38 -2.54
CA ARG A 431 20.85 -7.82 -3.88
C ARG A 431 19.36 -7.56 -4.07
N ASN A 432 19.04 -6.45 -4.73
CA ASN A 432 17.68 -5.95 -4.94
C ASN A 432 17.20 -6.22 -6.37
N SER A 433 15.92 -6.55 -6.51
CA SER A 433 15.23 -6.63 -7.80
C SER A 433 13.84 -6.02 -7.66
N GLU A 434 13.57 -4.98 -8.46
CA GLU A 434 12.21 -4.43 -8.60
C GLU A 434 11.38 -5.14 -9.67
N ARG A 435 11.89 -6.27 -10.17
CA ARG A 435 11.26 -7.14 -11.17
C ARG A 435 11.47 -8.62 -10.87
N ALA A 436 11.37 -8.97 -9.58
CA ALA A 436 11.39 -10.37 -9.14
C ALA A 436 10.05 -11.06 -9.46
N ASP A 437 10.09 -12.39 -9.43
CA ASP A 437 8.90 -13.22 -9.56
C ASP A 437 8.47 -13.69 -8.17
N ALA A 438 7.17 -13.84 -7.95
CA ALA A 438 6.66 -14.39 -6.71
C ALA A 438 5.41 -15.26 -6.90
N HIS A 439 5.39 -16.41 -6.23
CA HIS A 439 4.20 -17.23 -6.06
C HIS A 439 3.73 -17.15 -4.61
N VAL A 440 2.46 -16.79 -4.41
CA VAL A 440 1.85 -16.63 -3.09
C VAL A 440 0.61 -17.52 -2.99
N LEU A 441 0.67 -18.53 -2.14
CA LEU A 441 -0.44 -19.41 -1.84
C LEU A 441 -0.97 -19.16 -0.42
N LEU A 442 -2.23 -18.76 -0.30
CA LEU A 442 -2.95 -18.61 0.96
C LEU A 442 -4.01 -19.71 1.08
N GLU A 443 -3.95 -20.48 2.15
CA GLU A 443 -4.89 -21.56 2.42
C GLU A 443 -5.65 -21.35 3.72
N ARG A 444 -6.85 -21.92 3.80
CA ARG A 444 -7.71 -21.93 4.97
C ARG A 444 -8.08 -23.33 5.40
N TRP A 445 -8.20 -23.51 6.71
CA TRP A 445 -8.74 -24.72 7.31
C TRP A 445 -10.27 -24.74 7.30
N TRP A 446 -10.84 -25.74 6.62
CA TRP A 446 -12.27 -26.10 6.63
C TRP A 446 -12.44 -27.62 6.84
N GLY A 447 -11.72 -28.19 7.82
CA GLY A 447 -11.60 -29.64 8.02
C GLY A 447 -10.45 -30.27 7.22
N SER A 448 -10.05 -29.63 6.13
CA SER A 448 -8.76 -29.78 5.45
C SER A 448 -8.24 -28.40 5.04
N TRP A 449 -6.96 -28.30 4.69
CA TRP A 449 -6.42 -27.09 4.08
C TRP A 449 -6.91 -26.99 2.63
N ARG A 450 -7.47 -25.84 2.28
CA ARG A 450 -7.99 -25.54 0.94
C ARG A 450 -7.52 -24.15 0.52
N THR A 451 -7.23 -23.97 -0.76
CA THR A 451 -6.84 -22.68 -1.33
C THR A 451 -7.91 -21.63 -1.06
N GLU A 452 -7.54 -20.57 -0.35
CA GLU A 452 -8.37 -19.38 -0.11
C GLU A 452 -8.06 -18.29 -1.14
N ALA A 453 -6.80 -18.19 -1.57
CA ALA A 453 -6.34 -17.31 -2.64
C ALA A 453 -4.94 -17.74 -3.12
N GLU A 454 -4.63 -17.42 -4.36
CA GLU A 454 -3.35 -17.70 -5.00
C GLU A 454 -2.99 -16.56 -5.95
N TRP A 455 -1.73 -16.15 -5.95
CA TRP A 455 -1.21 -15.08 -6.79
C TRP A 455 0.11 -15.51 -7.42
N THR A 456 0.29 -15.11 -8.68
CA THR A 456 1.55 -15.23 -9.41
C THR A 456 1.92 -13.84 -9.90
N LEU A 457 3.11 -13.39 -9.54
CA LEU A 457 3.72 -12.15 -9.97
C LEU A 457 4.88 -12.52 -10.89
N ASP A 458 4.83 -12.02 -12.12
CA ASP A 458 5.86 -12.21 -13.14
C ASP A 458 6.52 -10.85 -13.42
N GLY A 459 7.73 -10.67 -12.89
CA GLY A 459 8.50 -9.45 -13.03
C GLY A 459 7.88 -8.21 -12.36
N THR A 460 7.00 -8.39 -11.37
CA THR A 460 6.31 -7.30 -10.65
C THR A 460 6.47 -7.36 -9.13
N ALA A 461 7.19 -8.35 -8.62
CA ALA A 461 7.53 -8.42 -7.20
C ALA A 461 8.80 -7.60 -6.92
N HIS A 462 8.82 -6.92 -5.77
CA HIS A 462 9.95 -6.12 -5.30
C HIS A 462 10.64 -6.90 -4.19
N ALA A 463 11.87 -7.37 -4.41
CA ALA A 463 12.51 -8.32 -3.53
C ALA A 463 14.00 -8.05 -3.34
N GLU A 464 14.45 -8.25 -2.10
CA GLU A 464 15.85 -8.09 -1.73
C GLU A 464 16.34 -9.30 -0.94
N VAL A 465 17.61 -9.66 -1.15
CA VAL A 465 18.37 -10.52 -0.24
C VAL A 465 19.68 -9.83 0.10
N GLY A 466 19.93 -9.67 1.40
CA GLY A 466 21.18 -9.09 1.87
C GLY A 466 22.00 -10.04 2.71
N THR A 467 23.32 -9.93 2.57
CA THR A 467 24.31 -10.78 3.21
C THR A 467 25.52 -10.00 3.69
N ARG A 468 26.22 -10.55 4.68
CA ARG A 468 27.52 -10.12 5.15
C ARG A 468 28.54 -11.22 5.01
#